data_AF-A0A928NWN3-F1
#
_entry.id   AF-A0A928NWN3-F1
#
_cell.length_a   1.000
_cell.length_b   1.000
_cell.length_c   1.000
_cell.angle_alpha   90.00
_cell.angle_beta   90.00
_cell.angle_gamma   90.00
#
_symmetry.space_group_name_H-M   'P 1'
#
loop_
_entity.id
_entity.type
_entity.pdbx_description
1 polymer ?
#
loop_
_entity_poly.entity_id
_entity_poly.type
_entity_poly.pdbx_seq_one_letter_code
_entity_poly.pdbx_strand_id
1 'polypeptide(L)' 'MSNNRSKTAFDQMKYEVANELGIDLKHGYNGDKTSRENGSIGGRITQKVFEQYTGKDYKK' A
#
# COMPACT_ATOMS: atom_id res chain seq x y z
N MET A 1 -23.24 10.01 6.39
CA MET A 1 -22.36 8.99 6.98
C MET A 1 -21.11 8.86 6.11
N SER A 2 -19.96 9.35 6.59
CA SER A 2 -18.70 9.28 5.83
C SER A 2 -18.24 7.82 5.70
N ASN A 3 -17.93 7.38 4.48
CA ASN A 3 -17.53 6.01 4.13
C ASN A 3 -16.17 5.66 4.75
N ASN A 4 -16.14 5.28 6.03
CA ASN A 4 -14.91 4.94 6.76
C ASN A 4 -14.39 3.52 6.47
N ARG A 5 -14.98 2.78 5.51
CA ARG A 5 -14.55 1.42 5.10
C ARG A 5 -13.30 1.43 4.22
N SER A 6 -13.04 2.53 3.49
CA SER A 6 -11.85 2.65 2.64
C SER A 6 -10.56 2.71 3.46
N LYS A 7 -10.56 3.42 4.60
CA LYS A 7 -9.40 3.47 5.50
C LYS A 7 -8.96 2.07 5.92
N THR A 8 -9.90 1.19 6.28
CA THR A 8 -9.58 -0.17 6.73
C THR A 8 -8.97 -1.03 5.64
N ALA A 9 -9.50 -0.99 4.41
CA ALA A 9 -9.00 -1.79 3.31
C ALA A 9 -7.61 -1.32 2.84
N PHE A 10 -7.41 0.01 2.71
CA PHE A 10 -6.11 0.58 2.36
C PHE A 10 -5.08 0.41 3.47
N ASP A 11 -5.47 0.50 4.74
CA ASP A 11 -4.56 0.24 5.85
C ASP A 11 -4.11 -1.22 5.90
N GLN A 12 -5.01 -2.17 5.66
CA GLN A 12 -4.63 -3.59 5.54
C GLN A 12 -3.65 -3.81 4.39
N MET A 13 -3.96 -3.28 3.19
CA MET A 13 -3.07 -3.37 2.03
C MET A 13 -1.69 -2.78 2.29
N LYS A 14 -1.60 -1.69 3.07
CA LYS A 14 -0.34 -1.05 3.43
C LYS A 14 0.57 -1.99 4.23
N TYR A 15 0.02 -2.67 5.24
CA TYR A 15 0.78 -3.65 6.03
C TYR A 15 1.11 -4.91 5.24
N GLU A 16 0.19 -5.39 4.39
CA GLU A 16 0.45 -6.52 3.49
C GLU A 16 1.59 -6.23 2.52
N VAL A 17 1.56 -5.07 1.86
CA VAL A 17 2.61 -4.64 0.93
C VAL A 17 3.94 -4.44 1.65
N ALA A 18 3.92 -3.86 2.86
CA ALA A 18 5.13 -3.71 3.66
C ALA A 18 5.76 -5.08 3.97
N ASN A 19 4.94 -6.05 4.38
CA ASN A 19 5.38 -7.42 4.61
C ASN A 19 5.92 -8.10 3.34
N GLU A 20 5.25 -7.93 2.18
CA GLU A 20 5.73 -8.46 0.88
C GLU A 20 7.10 -7.91 0.49
N LEU A 21 7.37 -6.64 0.83
CA LEU A 21 8.64 -5.97 0.54
C LEU A 21 9.70 -6.19 1.63
N GLY A 22 9.37 -6.89 2.73
CA GLY A 22 10.26 -7.07 3.87
C GLY A 22 10.55 -5.78 4.64
N ILE A 23 9.67 -4.78 4.54
CA ILE A 23 9.81 -3.48 5.20
C ILE A 23 8.98 -3.51 6.49
N ASP A 24 9.64 -3.34 7.63
CA ASP A 24 8.98 -3.32 8.95
C ASP A 24 8.15 -2.04 9.15
N LEU A 25 6.89 -2.00 8.70
CA LEU A 25 6.04 -0.82 8.87
C LEU A 25 5.37 -0.79 10.25
N LYS A 26 5.73 0.21 11.07
CA LYS A 26 5.20 0.39 12.41
C LYS A 26 3.84 1.08 12.37
N HIS A 27 2.98 0.77 13.34
CA HIS A 27 1.74 1.53 13.56
C HIS A 27 2.05 2.87 14.24
N GLY A 28 2.53 3.84 13.47
CA GLY A 28 2.96 5.14 14.00
C GLY A 28 3.92 5.88 13.06
N TYR A 29 4.90 6.56 13.64
CA TYR A 29 5.93 7.26 12.88
C TYR A 29 6.84 6.27 12.14
N ASN A 30 7.00 6.47 10.83
CA ASN A 30 7.88 5.70 9.95
C ASN A 30 8.84 6.63 9.17
N GLY A 31 9.12 7.82 9.70
CA GLY A 31 10.04 8.78 9.08
C GLY A 31 11.52 8.45 9.30
N ASP A 32 11.80 7.44 10.13
CA ASP A 32 13.10 6.77 10.28
C ASP A 32 13.45 5.91 9.05
N LYS A 33 12.46 5.53 8.24
CA LYS A 33 12.67 4.75 7.03
C LYS A 33 13.17 5.59 5.88
N THR A 34 13.89 4.95 4.97
CA THR A 34 14.33 5.65 3.76
C THR A 34 13.12 6.07 2.93
N SER A 35 13.23 7.22 2.24
CA SER A 35 12.19 7.67 1.32
C SER A 35 11.90 6.63 0.23
N ARG A 36 12.91 5.81 -0.12
CA ARG A 36 12.78 4.70 -1.08
C ARG A 36 11.85 3.60 -0.55
N GLU A 37 11.96 3.20 0.70
CA GLU A 37 11.11 2.17 1.30
C GLU A 37 9.65 2.64 1.41
N ASN A 38 9.43 3.82 1.97
CA ASN A 38 8.10 4.42 2.08
C ASN A 38 7.46 4.63 0.69
N GLY A 39 8.26 5.08 -0.29
CA GLY A 39 7.81 5.23 -1.68
C GLY A 39 7.48 3.89 -2.34
N SER A 40 8.26 2.84 -2.08
CA SER A 40 8.02 1.50 -2.64
C SER A 40 6.69 0.91 -2.16
N ILE A 41 6.35 1.13 -0.88
CA ILE A 41 5.06 0.72 -0.32
C ILE A 41 3.92 1.45 -1.04
N GLY A 42 3.98 2.78 -1.13
CA GLY A 42 2.93 3.59 -1.79
C GLY A 42 2.74 3.25 -3.28
N GLY A 43 3.84 3.03 -4.00
CA GLY A 43 3.81 2.64 -5.42
C GLY A 43 3.15 1.27 -5.62
N ARG A 44 3.48 0.29 -4.77
CA ARG A 44 2.95 -1.07 -4.86
C ARG A 44 1.46 -1.13 -4.49
N ILE A 45 1.01 -0.33 -3.52
CA ILE A 45 -0.44 -0.19 -3.20
C ILE A 45 -1.19 0.36 -4.42
N THR A 46 -0.69 1.45 -5.01
CA THR A 46 -1.32 2.06 -6.20
C THR A 46 -1.41 1.07 -7.36
N GLN A 47 -0.33 0.30 -7.60
CA GLN A 47 -0.33 -0.74 -8.63
C GLN A 47 -1.40 -1.80 -8.38
N LYS A 48 -1.51 -2.33 -7.15
CA LYS A 48 -2.53 -3.34 -6.80
C LYS A 48 -3.96 -2.83 -6.99
N VAL A 49 -4.22 -1.58 -6.58
CA VAL A 49 -5.54 -0.95 -6.75
C VAL A 49 -5.88 -0.78 -8.23
N PHE A 50 -4.89 -0.36 -9.02
CA PHE A 50 -5.08 -0.22 -10.47
C PHE A 50 -5.33 -1.57 -11.13
N GLU A 51 -4.55 -2.61 -10.79
CA GLU A 51 -4.75 -3.98 -11.27
C GLU A 51 -6.13 -4.54 -10.91
N GLN A 52 -6.66 -4.22 -9.72
CA GLN A 52 -8.02 -4.58 -9.33
C GLN A 52 -9.08 -3.83 -10.13
N TYR A 53 -8.85 -2.54 -10.42
CA TYR A 53 -9.80 -1.69 -11.14
C TYR A 53 -9.86 -1.99 -12.64
N THR A 54 -8.71 -2.18 -13.29
CA THR A 54 -8.63 -2.40 -14.75
C THR A 54 -8.75 -3.86 -15.15
N GLY A 55 -8.71 -4.79 -14.19
CA GLY A 55 -8.32 -6.17 -14.47
C GLY A 55 -6.82 -6.23 -14.80
N LYS A 56 -6.21 -7.42 -14.75
CA LYS A 56 -4.76 -7.64 -14.92
C LYS A 56 -4.17 -7.19 -16.28
N ASP A 57 -4.94 -6.50 -17.11
CA ASP A 57 -4.56 -5.90 -18.39
C ASP A 57 -3.60 -4.70 -18.28
N TYR A 58 -3.24 -4.23 -17.08
CA TYR A 58 -2.22 -3.18 -16.90
C TYR A 58 -0.82 -3.56 -17.42
N LYS A 59 -0.57 -4.85 -17.62
CA LYS A 59 0.72 -5.39 -18.11
C LYS A 59 0.72 -5.83 -19.58
N LYS A 60 -0.27 -5.43 -20.38
CA LYS A 60 -0.29 -5.80 -21.79
C LYS A 60 0.60 -4.90 -22.64
#